data_AF-E2A844-F1
#
_entry.id   AF-E2A844-F1
#
_cell.length_a   1.000
_cell.length_b   1.000
_cell.length_c   1.000
_cell.angle_alpha   90.00
_cell.angle_beta   90.00
_cell.angle_gamma   90.00
#
_symmetry.space_group_name_H-M   'P 1'
#
loop_
_entity.id
_entity.type
_entity.pdbx_description
1 polymer ?
#
loop_
_entity_poly.entity_id
_entity_poly.type
_entity_poly.pdbx_seq_one_letter_code
_entity_poly.pdbx_strand_id
1 'polypeptide(L)'
;INKLNQLLSFYYYSTQALQDAHVRISDAIDSGYLIDANGNKIDIYKTFDGLNKLGNVIEGNADSVNPGYYRQMDLLYRKIFGVTPVHHTTSNNVNPSALDMLTTRLRDPLFYRIHRNIMSYWTKYKEHLPEYTEKDLVFPGVHIHYVRIDKLVTFFDHFDSLVSNAVSVRSHKEAQSTIIKARQNRLNHKPFSYSVTVHSDKNVKAVIRLFIGPKYNVYGREVDISESHYNFFEMDQWVVDLVPGINKLNRSSYEFLYAAPDEVPSDVLYKKVVKALENNESFTYSEQLYGFPDRLLIPKGKKEGLKFKLFVAVSSFNETIGLHMDSPVWGSNVLDARSLGYPLDRRISFNVSEIHNFFMKDVVIIHK
;
A
#
# COMPACT_ATOMS: atom_id res chain seq x y z
N ILE A 1 26.94 15.08 33.39
CA ILE A 1 28.09 14.68 32.55
C ILE A 1 27.98 13.21 32.12
N ASN A 2 27.94 12.21 33.03
CA ASN A 2 27.86 10.78 32.65
C ASN A 2 26.63 10.38 31.81
N LYS A 3 25.41 10.84 32.15
CA LYS A 3 24.19 10.54 31.37
C LYS A 3 24.20 11.16 29.97
N LEU A 4 24.78 12.37 29.83
CA LEU A 4 24.91 13.05 28.55
C LEU A 4 25.91 12.32 27.63
N ASN A 5 27.04 11.86 28.19
CA ASN A 5 28.02 11.09 27.42
C ASN A 5 27.45 9.72 26.99
N GLN A 6 26.66 9.05 27.83
CA GLN A 6 25.96 7.82 27.46
C GLN A 6 24.92 8.05 26.36
N LEU A 7 24.16 9.16 26.43
CA LEU A 7 23.20 9.57 25.42
C LEU A 7 23.89 9.83 24.06
N LEU A 8 24.97 10.62 24.07
CA LEU A 8 25.76 10.91 22.87
C LEU A 8 26.37 9.64 22.26
N SER A 9 26.89 8.76 23.11
CA SER A 9 27.43 7.46 22.71
C SER A 9 26.35 6.58 22.06
N PHE A 10 25.15 6.50 22.65
CA PHE A 10 24.02 5.76 22.07
C PHE A 10 23.61 6.27 20.69
N TYR A 11 23.44 7.60 20.54
CA TYR A 11 23.08 8.19 19.26
C TYR A 11 24.18 7.99 18.23
N TYR A 12 25.44 8.11 18.62
CA TYR A 12 26.59 7.83 17.76
C TYR A 12 26.56 6.38 17.26
N TYR A 13 26.43 5.39 18.14
CA TYR A 13 26.38 3.99 17.75
C TYR A 13 25.15 3.65 16.90
N SER A 14 23.99 4.21 17.22
CA SER A 14 22.76 3.98 16.45
C SER A 14 22.85 4.59 15.05
N THR A 15 23.44 5.78 14.95
CA THR A 15 23.68 6.45 13.66
C THR A 15 24.67 5.68 12.82
N GLN A 16 25.79 5.24 13.41
CA GLN A 16 26.77 4.40 12.72
C GLN A 16 26.14 3.09 12.25
N ALA A 17 25.36 2.42 13.10
CA ALA A 17 24.67 1.17 12.73
C ALA A 17 23.66 1.37 11.59
N LEU A 18 22.96 2.52 11.56
CA LEU A 18 22.05 2.86 10.47
C LEU A 18 22.82 3.11 9.16
N GLN A 19 23.93 3.82 9.23
CA GLN A 19 24.78 4.12 8.07
C GLN A 19 25.41 2.85 7.50
N ASP A 20 25.92 1.97 8.36
CA ASP A 20 26.39 0.64 8.00
C ASP A 20 25.30 -0.20 7.30
N ALA A 21 24.08 -0.21 7.85
CA ALA A 21 22.94 -0.93 7.25
C ALA A 21 22.62 -0.38 5.86
N HIS A 22 22.62 0.95 5.69
CA HIS A 22 22.40 1.58 4.40
C HIS A 22 23.42 1.13 3.36
N VAL A 23 24.71 1.11 3.71
CA VAL A 23 25.80 0.66 2.83
C VAL A 23 25.62 -0.80 2.47
N ARG A 24 25.44 -1.69 3.46
CA ARG A 24 25.34 -3.14 3.23
C ARG A 24 24.16 -3.53 2.33
N ILE A 25 23.01 -2.89 2.52
CA ILE A 25 21.82 -3.14 1.69
C ILE A 25 22.04 -2.59 0.27
N SER A 26 22.61 -1.39 0.17
CA SER A 26 22.97 -0.78 -1.11
C SER A 26 23.92 -1.66 -1.91
N ASP A 27 24.98 -2.17 -1.27
CA ASP A 27 26.00 -3.02 -1.86
C ASP A 27 25.44 -4.39 -2.26
N ALA A 28 24.54 -4.97 -1.48
CA ALA A 28 23.87 -6.22 -1.83
C ALA A 28 23.04 -6.09 -3.10
N ILE A 29 22.36 -4.95 -3.29
CA ILE A 29 21.59 -4.66 -4.51
C ILE A 29 22.53 -4.51 -5.71
N ASP A 30 23.61 -3.73 -5.58
CA ASP A 30 24.55 -3.46 -6.67
C ASP A 30 25.35 -4.71 -7.07
N SER A 31 25.74 -5.52 -6.09
CA SER A 31 26.50 -6.76 -6.33
C SER A 31 25.61 -7.93 -6.75
N GLY A 32 24.29 -7.82 -6.57
CA GLY A 32 23.31 -8.81 -6.95
C GLY A 32 23.23 -10.03 -6.02
N TYR A 33 23.75 -9.94 -4.80
CA TYR A 33 23.59 -11.01 -3.81
C TYR A 33 23.54 -10.50 -2.36
N LEU A 34 22.81 -11.23 -1.53
CA LEU A 34 22.85 -11.13 -0.07
C LEU A 34 23.91 -12.06 0.51
N ILE A 35 24.37 -11.77 1.73
CA ILE A 35 25.28 -12.61 2.51
C ILE A 35 24.50 -13.16 3.70
N ASP A 36 24.31 -14.48 3.75
CA ASP A 36 23.63 -15.13 4.87
C ASP A 36 24.49 -15.15 6.16
N ALA A 37 23.92 -15.65 7.27
CA ALA A 37 24.63 -15.76 8.54
C ALA A 37 25.87 -16.68 8.51
N ASN A 38 25.97 -17.58 7.54
CA ASN A 38 27.11 -18.48 7.35
C ASN A 38 28.16 -17.91 6.37
N GLY A 39 27.90 -16.75 5.77
CA GLY A 39 28.77 -16.12 4.78
C GLY A 39 28.50 -16.55 3.33
N ASN A 40 27.46 -17.35 3.07
CA ASN A 40 27.10 -17.74 1.71
C ASN A 40 26.43 -16.60 0.95
N LYS A 41 26.66 -16.57 -0.36
CA LYS A 41 26.02 -15.60 -1.27
C LYS A 41 24.69 -16.12 -1.78
N ILE A 42 23.65 -15.30 -1.70
CA ILE A 42 22.32 -15.60 -2.22
C ILE A 42 21.99 -14.59 -3.32
N ASP A 43 21.92 -15.04 -4.56
CA ASP A 43 21.58 -14.20 -5.72
C ASP A 43 20.14 -13.66 -5.60
N ILE A 44 19.94 -12.35 -5.74
CA ILE A 44 18.63 -11.69 -5.58
C ILE A 44 17.87 -11.45 -6.90
N TYR A 45 18.52 -11.69 -8.04
CA TYR A 45 17.95 -11.46 -9.38
C TYR A 45 17.60 -12.75 -10.11
N LYS A 46 18.31 -13.85 -9.84
CA LYS A 46 18.12 -15.15 -10.49
C LYS A 46 17.36 -16.15 -9.62
N THR A 47 17.46 -16.02 -8.30
CA THR A 47 16.72 -16.89 -7.37
C THR A 47 15.25 -16.50 -7.38
N PHE A 48 14.36 -17.49 -7.49
CA PHE A 48 12.91 -17.28 -7.56
C PHE A 48 12.37 -16.42 -6.38
N ASP A 49 12.88 -16.64 -5.16
CA ASP A 49 12.49 -15.88 -3.97
C ASP A 49 13.48 -14.74 -3.63
N GLY A 50 14.37 -14.36 -4.55
CA GLY A 50 15.43 -13.37 -4.32
C GLY A 50 14.91 -12.01 -3.86
N LEU A 51 13.86 -11.50 -4.50
CA LEU A 51 13.17 -10.27 -4.10
C LEU A 51 12.56 -10.39 -2.70
N ASN A 52 11.96 -11.55 -2.36
CA ASN A 52 11.38 -11.77 -1.04
C ASN A 52 12.46 -11.72 0.06
N LYS A 53 13.60 -12.39 -0.17
CA LYS A 53 14.74 -12.33 0.76
C LYS A 53 15.31 -10.93 0.90
N LEU A 54 15.40 -10.16 -0.19
CA LEU A 54 15.81 -8.77 -0.14
C LEU A 54 14.80 -7.93 0.68
N GLY A 55 13.50 -8.12 0.45
CA GLY A 55 12.45 -7.47 1.23
C GLY A 55 12.59 -7.74 2.74
N ASN A 56 12.82 -9.00 3.11
CA ASN A 56 13.05 -9.41 4.50
C ASN A 56 14.27 -8.75 5.12
N VAL A 57 15.35 -8.61 4.35
CA VAL A 57 16.58 -7.92 4.77
C VAL A 57 16.35 -6.43 4.96
N ILE A 58 15.60 -5.78 4.05
CA ILE A 58 15.37 -4.34 4.15
C ILE A 58 14.39 -3.99 5.27
N GLU A 59 13.34 -4.79 5.47
CA GLU A 59 12.46 -4.68 6.63
C GLU A 59 13.19 -5.04 7.94
N GLY A 60 14.08 -6.03 7.87
CA GLY A 60 14.79 -6.61 9.00
C GLY A 60 13.90 -7.52 9.86
N ASN A 61 12.93 -8.19 9.22
CA ASN A 61 11.99 -9.11 9.87
C ASN A 61 12.68 -10.43 10.28
N ALA A 62 11.91 -11.36 10.85
CA ALA A 62 12.42 -12.63 11.35
C ALA A 62 13.00 -13.54 10.25
N ASP A 63 12.56 -13.36 9.00
CA ASP A 63 12.99 -14.12 7.82
C ASP A 63 14.21 -13.47 7.12
N SER A 64 14.79 -12.43 7.71
CA SER A 64 16.04 -11.84 7.24
C SER A 64 17.15 -12.90 7.30
N VAL A 65 17.89 -13.07 6.20
CA VAL A 65 18.94 -14.11 6.09
C VAL A 65 20.15 -13.85 6.98
N ASN A 66 20.33 -12.61 7.45
CA ASN A 66 21.40 -12.21 8.36
C ASN A 66 21.03 -10.93 9.15
N PRO A 67 20.14 -11.02 10.15
CA PRO A 67 19.60 -9.85 10.86
C PRO A 67 20.66 -9.09 11.67
N GLY A 68 21.71 -9.79 12.11
CA GLY A 68 22.84 -9.17 12.81
C GLY A 68 23.69 -8.27 11.89
N TYR A 69 23.84 -8.66 10.62
CA TYR A 69 24.61 -7.92 9.63
C TYR A 69 23.79 -6.77 9.01
N TYR A 70 22.58 -7.06 8.55
CA TYR A 70 21.74 -6.08 7.83
C TYR A 70 20.94 -5.15 8.74
N ARG A 71 20.71 -5.53 10.01
CA ARG A 71 19.97 -4.76 11.03
C ARG A 71 18.52 -4.44 10.60
N GLN A 72 17.83 -3.65 11.44
CA GLN A 72 16.45 -3.20 11.22
C GLN A 72 16.46 -1.68 11.03
N MET A 73 16.38 -1.21 9.79
CA MET A 73 16.49 0.23 9.49
C MET A 73 15.36 1.04 10.11
N ASP A 74 14.10 0.62 9.95
CA ASP A 74 12.96 1.33 10.56
C ASP A 74 13.15 1.50 12.08
N LEU A 75 13.56 0.44 12.78
CA LEU A 75 13.85 0.49 14.21
C LEU A 75 14.98 1.47 14.54
N LEU A 76 16.07 1.48 13.77
CA LEU A 76 17.19 2.41 13.97
C LEU A 76 16.77 3.87 13.72
N TYR A 77 15.99 4.12 12.67
CA TYR A 77 15.38 5.41 12.41
C TYR A 77 14.54 5.90 13.59
N ARG A 78 13.63 5.06 14.10
CA ARG A 78 12.81 5.42 15.28
C ARG A 78 13.65 5.67 16.52
N LYS A 79 14.70 4.89 16.77
CA LYS A 79 15.62 5.11 17.91
C LYS A 79 16.34 6.46 17.83
N ILE A 80 16.68 6.92 16.63
CA ILE A 80 17.37 8.19 16.41
C ILE A 80 16.38 9.36 16.44
N PHE A 81 15.24 9.24 15.75
CA PHE A 81 14.28 10.33 15.53
C PHE A 81 13.09 10.36 16.48
N GLY A 82 12.90 9.34 17.32
CA GLY A 82 11.88 9.34 18.37
C GLY A 82 12.16 10.39 19.46
N VAL A 83 13.40 10.89 19.54
CA VAL A 83 13.88 11.96 20.43
C VAL A 83 13.22 11.93 21.80
N THR A 84 13.42 10.82 22.52
CA THR A 84 12.99 10.71 23.91
C THR A 84 14.15 11.10 24.83
N PRO A 85 14.06 12.21 25.60
CA PRO A 85 15.16 12.68 26.48
C PRO A 85 15.52 11.71 27.61
N VAL A 86 14.65 10.72 27.85
CA VAL A 86 14.79 9.73 28.91
C VAL A 86 15.06 8.40 28.25
N HIS A 87 16.34 8.08 28.05
CA HIS A 87 16.68 6.67 27.86
C HIS A 87 16.27 5.92 29.12
N HIS A 88 15.40 4.93 28.91
CA HIS A 88 15.45 3.57 29.47
C HIS A 88 16.35 3.44 30.71
N THR A 89 16.02 4.15 31.78
CA THR A 89 16.74 3.99 33.05
C THR A 89 16.47 2.60 33.63
N THR A 90 15.40 1.94 33.15
CA THR A 90 15.07 0.52 33.29
C THR A 90 14.24 0.08 32.07
N SER A 91 14.08 -1.24 31.85
CA SER A 91 13.24 -1.83 30.79
C SER A 91 11.78 -1.36 30.81
N ASN A 92 11.31 -0.78 31.92
CA ASN A 92 9.90 -0.53 32.19
C ASN A 92 9.52 0.96 32.18
N ASN A 93 10.47 1.87 31.95
CA ASN A 93 10.20 3.32 31.97
C ASN A 93 10.62 3.96 30.64
N VAL A 94 9.68 3.99 29.69
CA VAL A 94 9.86 4.51 28.34
C VAL A 94 8.81 5.59 28.08
N ASN A 95 9.25 6.75 27.60
CA ASN A 95 8.33 7.78 27.07
C ASN A 95 8.23 7.57 25.55
N PRO A 96 7.14 7.00 25.03
CA PRO A 96 7.02 6.72 23.60
C PRO A 96 6.84 7.99 22.78
N SER A 97 7.44 8.01 21.60
CA SER A 97 7.20 9.00 20.56
C SER A 97 6.04 8.56 19.64
N ALA A 98 5.56 9.47 18.80
CA ALA A 98 4.58 9.12 17.78
C ALA A 98 5.08 8.01 16.84
N LEU A 99 6.38 7.93 16.59
CA LEU A 99 6.99 6.94 15.69
C LEU A 99 7.01 5.51 16.29
N ASP A 100 6.95 5.37 17.61
CA ASP A 100 7.13 4.07 18.29
C ASP A 100 5.91 3.14 18.18
N MET A 101 4.72 3.67 17.92
CA MET A 101 3.49 2.88 17.82
C MET A 101 2.92 2.87 16.40
N LEU A 102 2.49 1.69 15.93
CA LEU A 102 1.88 1.53 14.61
C LEU A 102 0.64 2.42 14.41
N THR A 103 -0.12 2.67 15.48
CA THR A 103 -1.35 3.47 15.49
C THR A 103 -1.10 4.98 15.46
N THR A 104 0.12 5.45 15.73
CA THR A 104 0.46 6.88 15.79
C THR A 104 1.51 7.31 14.78
N ARG A 105 2.33 6.40 14.25
CA ARG A 105 3.48 6.75 13.41
C ARG A 105 3.14 7.54 12.15
N LEU A 106 1.98 7.28 11.54
CA LEU A 106 1.52 8.01 10.35
C LEU A 106 1.19 9.49 10.62
N ARG A 107 1.10 9.90 11.90
CA ARG A 107 0.84 11.29 12.30
C ARG A 107 2.09 12.16 12.25
N ASP A 108 3.28 11.55 12.29
CA ASP A 108 4.55 12.26 12.24
C ASP A 108 5.02 12.40 10.78
N PRO A 109 5.26 13.62 10.25
CA PRO A 109 5.80 13.81 8.91
C PRO A 109 7.13 13.08 8.65
N LEU A 110 7.95 12.83 9.68
CA LEU A 110 9.19 12.07 9.55
C LEU A 110 8.96 10.63 9.13
N PHE A 111 7.82 10.02 9.48
CA PHE A 111 7.48 8.67 9.03
C PHE A 111 7.60 8.55 7.50
N TYR A 112 7.00 9.49 6.77
CA TYR A 112 6.99 9.48 5.31
C TYR A 112 8.39 9.73 4.72
N ARG A 113 9.23 10.53 5.39
CA ARG A 113 10.61 10.77 4.95
C ARG A 113 11.50 9.54 5.17
N ILE A 114 11.37 8.91 6.33
CA ILE A 114 12.06 7.66 6.69
C ILE A 114 11.68 6.57 5.69
N HIS A 115 10.38 6.34 5.48
CA HIS A 115 9.91 5.30 4.58
C HIS A 115 10.23 5.62 3.12
N ARG A 116 10.22 6.89 2.69
CA ARG A 116 10.74 7.26 1.35
C ARG A 116 12.21 6.84 1.17
N ASN A 117 13.04 6.97 2.20
CA ASN A 117 14.43 6.54 2.13
C ASN A 117 14.54 5.00 2.08
N ILE A 118 13.80 4.29 2.92
CA ILE A 118 13.76 2.82 2.92
C ILE A 118 13.24 2.29 1.57
N MET A 119 12.17 2.87 1.03
CA MET A 119 11.58 2.48 -0.26
C MET A 119 12.52 2.74 -1.44
N SER A 120 13.51 3.63 -1.32
CA SER A 120 14.50 3.85 -2.39
C SER A 120 15.28 2.59 -2.75
N TYR A 121 15.40 1.62 -1.84
CA TYR A 121 16.02 0.32 -2.12
C TYR A 121 15.20 -0.55 -3.06
N TRP A 122 13.87 -0.45 -3.03
CA TRP A 122 13.01 -1.14 -4.00
C TRP A 122 13.18 -0.50 -5.37
N THR A 123 13.21 0.83 -5.43
CA THR A 123 13.50 1.55 -6.68
C THR A 123 14.85 1.13 -7.25
N LYS A 124 15.90 1.13 -6.41
CA LYS A 124 17.25 0.71 -6.81
C LYS A 124 17.28 -0.72 -7.32
N TYR A 125 16.60 -1.66 -6.65
CA TYR A 125 16.47 -3.03 -7.11
C TYR A 125 15.77 -3.11 -8.48
N LYS A 126 14.65 -2.39 -8.65
CA LYS A 126 13.88 -2.37 -9.90
C LYS A 126 14.67 -1.77 -11.06
N GLU A 127 15.56 -0.80 -10.80
CA GLU A 127 16.46 -0.21 -11.80
C GLU A 127 17.53 -1.18 -12.31
N HIS A 128 17.88 -2.22 -11.53
CA HIS A 128 18.80 -3.27 -11.98
C HIS A 128 18.11 -4.39 -12.76
N LEU A 129 16.78 -4.43 -12.75
CA LEU A 129 16.04 -5.37 -13.58
C LEU A 129 16.01 -4.88 -15.03
N PRO A 130 15.97 -5.80 -16.02
CA PRO A 130 15.73 -5.41 -17.40
C PRO A 130 14.46 -4.57 -17.53
N GLU A 131 14.54 -3.51 -18.32
CA GLU A 131 13.35 -2.75 -18.73
C GLU A 131 12.40 -3.67 -19.50
N TYR A 132 11.09 -3.42 -19.36
CA TYR A 132 10.13 -4.10 -20.20
C TYR A 132 10.34 -3.71 -21.66
N THR A 133 10.28 -4.69 -22.55
CA THR A 133 10.16 -4.45 -23.98
C THR A 133 8.68 -4.34 -24.36
N GLU A 134 8.37 -3.79 -25.54
CA GLU A 134 7.00 -3.78 -26.06
C GLU A 134 6.39 -5.19 -26.07
N LYS A 135 7.18 -6.22 -26.41
CA LYS A 135 6.73 -7.61 -26.45
C LYS A 135 6.32 -8.14 -25.07
N ASP A 136 6.90 -7.61 -24.00
CA ASP A 136 6.55 -8.01 -22.62
C ASP A 136 5.23 -7.38 -22.15
N LEU A 137 4.80 -6.29 -22.78
CA LEU A 137 3.63 -5.50 -22.39
C LEU A 137 2.43 -5.68 -23.33
N VAL A 138 2.68 -5.91 -24.62
CA VAL A 138 1.62 -6.13 -25.61
C VAL A 138 0.84 -7.40 -25.26
N PHE A 139 -0.49 -7.29 -25.32
CA PHE A 139 -1.39 -8.42 -25.25
C PHE A 139 -2.02 -8.67 -26.63
N PRO A 140 -1.46 -9.57 -27.46
CA PRO A 140 -1.88 -9.72 -28.85
C PRO A 140 -3.36 -10.12 -28.98
N GLY A 141 -4.08 -9.37 -29.82
CA GLY A 141 -5.51 -9.52 -30.07
C GLY A 141 -6.41 -9.02 -28.94
N VAL A 142 -5.89 -8.17 -28.04
CA VAL A 142 -6.66 -7.51 -26.98
C VAL A 142 -6.38 -6.01 -27.01
N HIS A 143 -7.43 -5.21 -27.12
CA HIS A 143 -7.30 -3.76 -27.29
C HIS A 143 -8.32 -3.03 -26.41
N ILE A 144 -7.91 -1.98 -25.70
CA ILE A 144 -8.84 -1.10 -24.98
C ILE A 144 -9.37 -0.07 -25.98
N HIS A 145 -10.68 -0.04 -26.20
CA HIS A 145 -11.31 0.98 -27.03
C HIS A 145 -11.49 2.30 -26.29
N TYR A 146 -12.04 2.25 -25.08
CA TYR A 146 -12.22 3.43 -24.25
C TYR A 146 -12.44 3.08 -22.79
N VAL A 147 -12.11 4.04 -21.92
CA VAL A 147 -12.41 4.02 -20.49
C VAL A 147 -13.30 5.21 -20.12
N ARG A 148 -14.41 4.92 -19.42
CA ARG A 148 -15.24 5.94 -18.75
C ARG A 148 -15.15 5.75 -17.25
N ILE A 149 -15.20 6.86 -16.53
CA ILE A 149 -15.23 6.89 -15.09
C ILE A 149 -16.25 7.94 -14.69
N ASP A 150 -17.00 7.66 -13.64
CA ASP A 150 -17.94 8.62 -13.09
C ASP A 150 -17.22 9.85 -12.53
N LYS A 151 -18.01 10.87 -12.19
CA LYS A 151 -17.49 12.09 -11.61
C LYS A 151 -16.87 11.82 -10.22
N LEU A 152 -15.58 12.09 -10.09
CA LEU A 152 -14.86 11.96 -8.83
C LEU A 152 -15.13 13.18 -7.93
N VAL A 153 -15.80 12.95 -6.80
CA VAL A 153 -16.16 14.00 -5.85
C VAL A 153 -15.79 13.58 -4.45
N THR A 154 -14.95 14.37 -3.79
CA THR A 154 -14.60 14.23 -2.38
C THR A 154 -15.36 15.23 -1.53
N PHE A 155 -15.53 14.93 -0.24
CA PHE A 155 -16.14 15.80 0.77
C PHE A 155 -15.63 15.39 2.16
N PHE A 156 -15.94 16.18 3.19
CA PHE A 156 -15.79 15.75 4.58
C PHE A 156 -17.13 15.33 5.14
N ASP A 157 -17.14 14.22 5.89
CA ASP A 157 -18.28 13.82 6.71
C ASP A 157 -17.89 13.60 8.16
N HIS A 158 -18.90 13.56 9.03
CA HIS A 158 -18.71 13.25 10.44
C HIS A 158 -18.57 11.74 10.62
N PHE A 159 -17.59 11.35 11.43
CA PHE A 159 -17.39 9.98 11.86
C PHE A 159 -17.25 9.94 13.38
N ASP A 160 -18.00 9.04 14.01
CA ASP A 160 -18.02 8.88 15.47
C ASP A 160 -17.27 7.61 15.87
N SER A 161 -16.14 7.77 16.55
CA SER A 161 -15.40 6.67 17.15
C SER A 161 -15.81 6.46 18.61
N LEU A 162 -16.07 5.23 19.02
CA LEU A 162 -16.31 4.91 20.42
C LEU A 162 -14.99 5.03 21.21
N VAL A 163 -15.01 5.84 22.27
CA VAL A 163 -13.85 6.10 23.15
C VAL A 163 -14.19 5.87 24.61
N SER A 164 -15.25 5.13 24.92
CA SER A 164 -15.63 4.77 26.30
C SER A 164 -14.47 4.16 27.10
N ASN A 165 -13.61 3.37 26.45
CA ASN A 165 -12.43 2.74 27.07
C ASN A 165 -11.35 3.73 27.53
N ALA A 166 -11.46 5.02 27.19
CA ALA A 166 -10.53 6.05 27.63
C ALA A 166 -10.84 6.59 29.03
N VAL A 167 -11.99 6.21 29.61
CA VAL A 167 -12.45 6.70 30.93
C VAL A 167 -12.54 5.56 31.92
N SER A 168 -12.06 5.79 33.14
CA SER A 168 -12.19 4.85 34.25
C SER A 168 -13.61 4.87 34.81
N VAL A 169 -14.18 3.69 35.05
CA VAL A 169 -15.53 3.49 35.59
C VAL A 169 -15.46 2.67 36.87
N ARG A 170 -16.40 2.86 37.80
CA ARG A 170 -16.36 2.26 39.14
C ARG A 170 -16.97 0.87 39.20
N SER A 171 -17.72 0.47 38.17
CA SER A 171 -18.38 -0.84 38.11
C SER A 171 -18.65 -1.29 36.69
N HIS A 172 -18.88 -2.59 36.50
CA HIS A 172 -19.32 -3.15 35.21
C HIS A 172 -20.66 -2.57 34.75
N LYS A 173 -21.60 -2.34 35.68
CA LYS A 173 -22.91 -1.72 35.39
C LYS A 173 -22.74 -0.31 34.81
N GLU A 174 -21.84 0.48 35.39
CA GLU A 174 -21.50 1.82 34.88
C GLU A 174 -20.84 1.74 33.50
N ALA A 175 -19.92 0.79 33.30
CA ALA A 175 -19.27 0.54 32.01
C ALA A 175 -20.29 0.29 30.89
N GLN A 176 -21.28 -0.58 31.14
CA GLN A 176 -22.33 -0.92 30.18
C GLN A 176 -23.22 0.30 29.82
N SER A 177 -23.43 1.22 30.77
CA SER A 177 -24.23 2.43 30.54
C SER A 177 -23.44 3.61 29.96
N THR A 178 -22.10 3.54 29.93
CA THR A 178 -21.25 4.68 29.56
C THR A 178 -20.85 4.60 28.08
N ILE A 179 -21.49 5.43 27.26
CA ILE A 179 -21.17 5.57 25.83
C ILE A 179 -20.55 6.95 25.58
N ILE A 180 -19.25 6.98 25.31
CA ILE A 180 -18.52 8.20 24.95
C ILE A 180 -18.06 8.05 23.51
N LYS A 181 -18.39 9.04 22.67
CA LYS A 181 -17.99 9.07 21.26
C LYS A 181 -17.18 10.33 20.97
N ALA A 182 -16.11 10.17 20.20
CA ALA A 182 -15.34 11.26 19.63
C ALA A 182 -15.75 11.45 18.17
N ARG A 183 -16.27 12.64 17.84
CA ARG A 183 -16.66 13.01 16.47
C ARG A 183 -15.50 13.68 15.76
N GLN A 184 -15.21 13.22 14.54
CA GLN A 184 -14.16 13.77 13.68
C GLN A 184 -14.71 14.04 12.27
N ASN A 185 -14.16 15.06 11.60
CA ASN A 185 -14.36 15.24 10.17
C ASN A 185 -13.34 14.39 9.42
N ARG A 186 -13.81 13.40 8.66
CA ARG A 186 -12.96 12.51 7.86
C ARG A 186 -13.22 12.76 6.38
N LEU A 187 -12.16 12.69 5.58
CA LEU A 187 -12.28 12.76 4.12
C LEU A 187 -13.09 11.54 3.66
N ASN A 188 -13.95 11.76 2.67
CA ASN A 188 -14.72 10.74 2.00
C ASN A 188 -14.93 11.09 0.52
N HIS A 189 -15.48 10.16 -0.26
CA HIS A 189 -15.87 10.38 -1.65
C HIS A 189 -17.27 9.87 -1.93
N LYS A 190 -17.86 10.36 -3.02
CA LYS A 190 -19.08 9.77 -3.57
C LYS A 190 -18.74 8.42 -4.20
N PRO A 191 -19.64 7.42 -4.16
CA PRO A 191 -19.48 6.21 -4.94
C PRO A 191 -19.24 6.55 -6.41
N PHE A 192 -18.34 5.83 -7.05
CA PHE A 192 -18.08 5.96 -8.47
C PHE A 192 -17.82 4.58 -9.08
N SER A 193 -18.18 4.43 -10.35
CA SER A 193 -17.82 3.26 -11.14
C SER A 193 -16.89 3.66 -12.29
N TYR A 194 -16.14 2.70 -12.79
CA TYR A 194 -15.46 2.82 -14.07
C TYR A 194 -15.92 1.71 -15.02
N SER A 195 -15.96 2.05 -16.31
CA SER A 195 -16.28 1.12 -17.38
C SER A 195 -15.10 1.03 -18.35
N VAL A 196 -14.67 -0.18 -18.66
CA VAL A 196 -13.63 -0.47 -19.66
C VAL A 196 -14.29 -1.22 -20.81
N THR A 197 -14.16 -0.69 -22.03
CA THR A 197 -14.57 -1.41 -23.23
C THR A 197 -13.33 -2.01 -23.89
N VAL A 198 -13.28 -3.34 -23.94
CA VAL A 198 -12.14 -4.12 -24.44
C VAL A 198 -12.59 -4.95 -25.64
N HIS A 199 -11.86 -4.88 -26.74
CA HIS A 199 -12.01 -5.86 -27.82
C HIS A 199 -11.06 -7.02 -27.60
N SER A 200 -11.53 -8.24 -27.84
CA SER A 200 -10.67 -9.42 -27.89
C SER A 200 -10.91 -10.22 -29.16
N ASP A 201 -9.87 -10.82 -29.72
CA ASP A 201 -9.96 -11.72 -30.88
C ASP A 201 -10.23 -13.17 -30.44
N LYS A 202 -10.20 -13.45 -29.13
CA LYS A 202 -10.19 -14.82 -28.59
C LYS A 202 -10.86 -14.90 -27.21
N ASN A 203 -11.23 -16.12 -26.82
CA ASN A 203 -11.59 -16.41 -25.43
C ASN A 203 -10.31 -16.45 -24.59
N VAL A 204 -10.17 -15.56 -23.61
CA VAL A 204 -8.96 -15.49 -22.78
C VAL A 204 -9.23 -14.85 -21.41
N LYS A 205 -8.61 -15.39 -20.35
CA LYS A 205 -8.57 -14.74 -19.04
C LYS A 205 -7.60 -13.56 -19.06
N ALA A 206 -8.01 -12.44 -18.48
CA ALA A 206 -7.21 -11.22 -18.39
C ALA A 206 -7.27 -10.64 -16.98
N VAL A 207 -6.25 -9.86 -16.63
CA VAL A 207 -6.25 -9.00 -15.44
C VAL A 207 -6.40 -7.56 -15.89
N ILE A 208 -7.33 -6.84 -15.28
CA ILE A 208 -7.47 -5.40 -15.42
C ILE A 208 -6.88 -4.74 -14.19
N ARG A 209 -6.01 -3.76 -14.41
CA ARG A 209 -5.45 -2.92 -13.35
C ARG A 209 -5.81 -1.46 -13.56
N LEU A 210 -6.16 -0.80 -12.48
CA LEU A 210 -6.48 0.62 -12.44
C LEU A 210 -5.47 1.36 -11.58
N PHE A 211 -4.83 2.37 -12.15
CA PHE A 211 -3.91 3.25 -11.44
C PHE A 211 -4.37 4.70 -11.53
N ILE A 212 -4.04 5.48 -10.50
CA ILE A 212 -4.18 6.94 -10.49
C ILE A 212 -2.85 7.60 -10.13
N GLY A 213 -2.44 8.58 -10.93
CA GLY A 213 -1.17 9.27 -10.76
C GLY A 213 -1.27 10.77 -11.06
N PRO A 214 -0.25 11.55 -10.66
CA PRO A 214 -0.26 12.99 -10.84
C PRO A 214 -0.23 13.36 -12.33
N LYS A 215 -1.02 14.37 -12.72
CA LYS A 215 -0.87 14.98 -14.06
C LYS A 215 0.28 16.00 -14.10
N TYR A 216 0.47 16.74 -13.02
CA TYR A 216 1.46 17.82 -12.92
C TYR A 216 2.37 17.60 -11.72
N ASN A 217 3.63 18.01 -11.84
CA ASN A 217 4.56 18.05 -10.70
C ASN A 217 4.31 19.29 -9.80
N VAL A 218 5.11 19.41 -8.75
CA VAL A 218 5.04 20.51 -7.76
C VAL A 218 5.26 21.91 -8.38
N TYR A 219 5.85 22.00 -9.57
CA TYR A 219 6.06 23.25 -10.30
C TYR A 219 4.97 23.52 -11.35
N GLY A 220 3.91 22.71 -11.39
CA GLY A 220 2.80 22.85 -12.35
C GLY A 220 3.13 22.39 -13.77
N ARG A 221 4.25 21.69 -13.99
CA ARG A 221 4.61 21.13 -15.31
C ARG A 221 4.00 19.75 -15.46
N GLU A 222 3.47 19.46 -16.65
CA GLU A 222 2.94 18.13 -16.95
C GLU A 222 4.07 17.10 -16.87
N VAL A 223 3.77 15.95 -16.26
CA VAL A 223 4.72 14.84 -16.13
C VAL A 223 4.38 13.72 -17.09
N ASP A 224 5.43 13.18 -17.70
CA ASP A 224 5.34 11.95 -18.47
C ASP A 224 5.28 10.74 -17.53
N ILE A 225 4.57 9.68 -17.92
CA ILE A 225 4.46 8.48 -17.10
C ILE A 225 5.80 7.76 -16.96
N SER A 226 6.68 7.82 -17.97
CA SER A 226 8.02 7.24 -17.89
C SER A 226 8.82 7.82 -16.72
N GLU A 227 8.64 9.11 -16.41
CA GLU A 227 9.31 9.81 -15.31
C GLU A 227 8.54 9.77 -13.98
N SER A 228 7.25 9.43 -14.02
CA SER A 228 6.36 9.50 -12.87
C SER A 228 5.68 8.18 -12.51
N HIS A 229 6.04 7.06 -13.14
CA HIS A 229 5.46 5.73 -12.93
C HIS A 229 5.39 5.33 -11.45
N TYR A 230 6.45 5.61 -10.67
CA TYR A 230 6.50 5.34 -9.23
C TYR A 230 5.55 6.20 -8.37
N ASN A 231 4.90 7.23 -8.96
CA ASN A 231 3.90 8.07 -8.29
C ASN A 231 2.46 7.63 -8.64
N PHE A 232 2.27 6.54 -9.37
CA PHE A 232 0.95 5.97 -9.62
C PHE A 232 0.56 5.01 -8.50
N PHE A 233 -0.60 5.24 -7.92
CA PHE A 233 -1.21 4.38 -6.91
C PHE A 233 -2.12 3.36 -7.62
N GLU A 234 -1.85 2.07 -7.41
CA GLU A 234 -2.71 0.99 -7.88
C GLU A 234 -3.99 0.96 -7.02
N MET A 235 -5.11 1.35 -7.62
CA MET A 235 -6.40 1.43 -6.93
C MET A 235 -7.10 0.07 -6.88
N ASP A 236 -6.91 -0.74 -7.92
CA ASP A 236 -7.71 -1.94 -8.14
C ASP A 236 -7.04 -2.92 -9.10
N GLN A 237 -7.30 -4.20 -8.87
CA GLN A 237 -6.89 -5.31 -9.72
C GLN A 237 -7.98 -6.38 -9.69
N TRP A 238 -8.36 -6.92 -10.85
CA TRP A 238 -9.35 -7.99 -10.94
C TRP A 238 -9.22 -8.82 -12.21
N VAL A 239 -9.62 -10.09 -12.12
CA VAL A 239 -9.60 -11.05 -13.21
C VAL A 239 -10.93 -11.02 -13.96
N VAL A 240 -10.87 -11.08 -15.28
CA VAL A 240 -12.03 -11.11 -16.18
C VAL A 240 -11.87 -12.19 -17.25
N ASP A 241 -12.99 -12.78 -17.66
CA ASP A 241 -13.06 -13.64 -18.84
C ASP A 241 -13.45 -12.80 -20.05
N LEU A 242 -12.54 -12.64 -21.02
CA LEU A 242 -12.82 -11.94 -22.27
C LEU A 242 -13.32 -12.93 -23.31
N VAL A 243 -14.36 -12.54 -24.06
CA VAL A 243 -14.87 -13.28 -25.23
C VAL A 243 -14.54 -12.55 -26.53
N PRO A 244 -14.50 -13.23 -27.69
CA PRO A 244 -14.31 -12.59 -28.98
C PRO A 244 -15.31 -11.46 -29.25
N GLY A 245 -14.82 -10.34 -29.77
CA GLY A 245 -15.58 -9.11 -30.00
C GLY A 245 -15.49 -8.12 -28.84
N ILE A 246 -16.54 -7.32 -28.67
CA ILE A 246 -16.58 -6.19 -27.73
C ILE A 246 -17.07 -6.65 -26.35
N ASN A 247 -16.23 -6.47 -25.33
CA ASN A 247 -16.52 -6.71 -23.92
C ASN A 247 -16.73 -5.36 -23.22
N LYS A 248 -17.86 -5.19 -22.54
CA LYS A 248 -18.18 -3.99 -21.76
C LYS A 248 -18.14 -4.35 -20.28
N LEU A 249 -17.08 -3.95 -19.60
CA LEU A 249 -16.80 -4.33 -18.22
C LEU A 249 -17.04 -3.12 -17.32
N ASN A 250 -17.83 -3.28 -16.27
CA ASN A 250 -18.12 -2.23 -15.29
C ASN A 250 -17.66 -2.68 -13.91
N ARG A 251 -17.14 -1.74 -13.12
CA ARG A 251 -16.68 -2.02 -11.76
C ARG A 251 -16.89 -0.84 -10.84
N SER A 252 -17.50 -1.12 -9.69
CA SER A 252 -17.76 -0.17 -8.62
C SER A 252 -16.52 0.04 -7.75
N SER A 253 -16.33 1.25 -7.20
CA SER A 253 -15.27 1.54 -6.22
C SER A 253 -15.32 0.62 -4.99
N TYR A 254 -16.52 0.15 -4.61
CA TYR A 254 -16.72 -0.77 -3.49
C TYR A 254 -16.26 -2.20 -3.75
N GLU A 255 -15.95 -2.55 -5.00
CA GLU A 255 -15.44 -3.86 -5.39
C GLU A 255 -13.90 -3.88 -5.45
N PHE A 256 -13.25 -2.74 -5.20
CA PHE A 256 -11.81 -2.60 -5.39
C PHE A 256 -11.04 -3.48 -4.42
N LEU A 257 -10.11 -4.28 -4.97
CA LEU A 257 -9.43 -5.34 -4.24
C LEU A 257 -8.70 -4.85 -2.98
N TYR A 258 -8.11 -3.67 -3.04
CA TYR A 258 -7.29 -3.13 -1.95
C TYR A 258 -8.07 -2.30 -0.93
N ALA A 259 -9.34 -2.01 -1.19
CA ALA A 259 -10.16 -1.12 -0.38
C ALA A 259 -10.93 -1.90 0.70
N ALA A 260 -11.08 -1.31 1.88
CA ALA A 260 -11.95 -1.82 2.95
C ALA A 260 -12.88 -0.72 3.47
N PRO A 261 -14.14 -1.05 3.80
CA PRO A 261 -15.06 -0.10 4.41
C PRO A 261 -14.60 0.27 5.83
N ASP A 262 -15.22 1.29 6.43
CA ASP A 262 -14.97 1.57 7.84
C ASP A 262 -15.40 0.42 8.75
N GLU A 263 -14.64 0.22 9.81
CA GLU A 263 -14.93 -0.78 10.83
C GLU A 263 -16.29 -0.54 11.49
N VAL A 264 -17.01 -1.63 11.76
CA VAL A 264 -18.24 -1.59 12.54
C VAL A 264 -17.88 -1.26 14.01
N PRO A 265 -18.47 -0.20 14.60
CA PRO A 265 -18.22 0.14 16.00
C PRO A 265 -18.53 -1.05 16.94
N SER A 266 -17.70 -1.23 17.97
CA SER A 266 -17.78 -2.40 18.86
C SER A 266 -19.11 -2.51 19.60
N ASP A 267 -19.78 -1.40 19.92
CA ASP A 267 -21.11 -1.40 20.53
C ASP A 267 -22.20 -1.92 19.58
N VAL A 268 -22.07 -1.64 18.28
CA VAL A 268 -22.96 -2.16 17.24
C VAL A 268 -22.68 -3.64 17.00
N LEU A 269 -21.39 -4.00 16.91
CA LEU A 269 -20.96 -5.39 16.72
C LEU A 269 -21.46 -6.28 17.86
N TYR A 270 -21.26 -5.87 19.11
CA TYR A 270 -21.71 -6.62 20.28
C TYR A 270 -23.22 -6.84 20.28
N LYS A 271 -24.02 -5.81 19.96
CA LYS A 271 -25.48 -5.94 19.84
C LYS A 271 -25.90 -6.93 18.76
N LYS A 272 -25.19 -6.99 17.64
CA LYS A 272 -25.45 -7.99 16.58
C LYS A 272 -25.17 -9.41 17.08
N VAL A 273 -24.06 -9.61 17.79
CA VAL A 273 -23.68 -10.92 18.35
C VAL A 273 -24.71 -11.40 19.38
N VAL A 274 -25.12 -10.54 20.31
CA VAL A 274 -26.12 -10.90 21.34
C VAL A 274 -27.45 -11.30 20.69
N LYS A 275 -27.94 -10.52 19.72
CA LYS A 275 -29.17 -10.86 18.98
C LYS A 275 -29.07 -12.19 18.24
N ALA A 276 -27.93 -12.48 17.60
CA ALA A 276 -27.72 -13.75 16.92
C ALA A 276 -27.80 -14.95 17.89
N LEU A 277 -27.21 -14.80 19.09
CA LEU A 277 -27.26 -15.82 20.14
C LEU A 277 -28.67 -16.01 20.73
N GLU A 278 -29.41 -14.92 20.94
CA GLU A 278 -30.73 -14.95 21.58
C GLU A 278 -31.85 -15.38 20.62
N ASN A 279 -31.81 -14.92 19.36
CA ASN A 279 -32.88 -15.13 18.38
C ASN A 279 -32.57 -16.23 17.35
N ASN A 280 -31.41 -16.90 17.47
CA ASN A 280 -30.92 -17.87 16.49
C ASN A 280 -30.82 -17.27 15.07
N GLU A 281 -30.51 -15.97 14.98
CA GLU A 281 -30.30 -15.24 13.73
C GLU A 281 -28.89 -15.50 13.17
N SER A 282 -28.73 -15.48 11.84
CA SER A 282 -27.42 -15.61 11.21
C SER A 282 -26.57 -14.37 11.45
N PHE A 283 -25.32 -14.58 11.89
CA PHE A 283 -24.34 -13.52 12.07
C PHE A 283 -23.37 -13.49 10.89
N THR A 284 -23.44 -12.44 10.08
CA THR A 284 -22.53 -12.23 8.95
C THR A 284 -21.44 -11.22 9.32
N TYR A 285 -20.19 -11.52 8.99
CA TYR A 285 -19.05 -10.62 9.12
C TYR A 285 -18.18 -10.66 7.85
N SER A 286 -17.36 -9.62 7.67
CA SER A 286 -16.40 -9.55 6.56
C SER A 286 -15.19 -10.44 6.85
N GLU A 287 -14.80 -11.29 5.90
CA GLU A 287 -13.55 -12.07 5.99
C GLU A 287 -12.31 -11.19 5.75
N GLN A 288 -12.45 -10.11 4.97
CA GLN A 288 -11.45 -9.07 4.87
C GLN A 288 -11.52 -8.19 6.12
N LEU A 289 -10.54 -8.33 7.00
CA LEU A 289 -10.47 -7.62 8.29
C LEU A 289 -9.79 -6.25 8.15
N TYR A 290 -8.84 -6.13 7.22
CA TYR A 290 -8.05 -4.93 6.98
C TYR A 290 -8.03 -4.59 5.49
N GLY A 291 -7.68 -3.35 5.19
CA GLY A 291 -7.50 -2.88 3.82
C GLY A 291 -7.20 -1.38 3.82
N PHE A 292 -6.94 -0.83 2.65
CA PHE A 292 -6.83 0.62 2.52
C PHE A 292 -8.23 1.23 2.72
N PRO A 293 -8.41 2.27 3.56
CA PRO A 293 -9.74 2.80 3.80
C PRO A 293 -10.40 3.30 2.52
N ASP A 294 -11.56 2.75 2.16
CA ASP A 294 -12.34 3.08 0.94
C ASP A 294 -12.52 4.60 0.82
N ARG A 295 -12.97 5.25 1.90
CA ARG A 295 -13.13 6.70 1.97
C ARG A 295 -11.88 7.56 1.63
N LEU A 296 -10.68 6.97 1.64
CA LEU A 296 -9.41 7.63 1.30
C LEU A 296 -8.86 7.23 -0.09
N LEU A 297 -9.59 6.40 -0.85
CA LEU A 297 -9.18 5.82 -2.13
C LEU A 297 -8.77 6.88 -3.17
N ILE A 298 -9.37 8.08 -3.12
CA ILE A 298 -8.99 9.22 -3.93
C ILE A 298 -8.57 10.42 -3.06
N PRO A 299 -7.55 11.20 -3.49
CA PRO A 299 -7.10 12.34 -2.72
C PRO A 299 -8.14 13.46 -2.68
N LYS A 300 -8.05 14.32 -1.67
CA LYS A 300 -8.89 15.53 -1.57
C LYS A 300 -8.74 16.37 -2.85
N GLY A 301 -9.86 16.62 -3.51
CA GLY A 301 -9.91 17.46 -4.71
C GLY A 301 -9.76 18.96 -4.41
N LYS A 302 -10.00 19.78 -5.44
CA LYS A 302 -10.17 21.24 -5.32
C LYS A 302 -11.56 21.65 -5.78
N LYS A 303 -12.04 22.83 -5.40
CA LYS A 303 -13.37 23.32 -5.83
C LYS A 303 -13.42 23.49 -7.35
N GLU A 304 -12.35 24.03 -7.91
CA GLU A 304 -12.09 24.21 -9.34
C GLU A 304 -11.71 22.90 -10.07
N GLY A 305 -11.52 21.80 -9.32
CA GLY A 305 -11.08 20.51 -9.84
C GLY A 305 -9.56 20.34 -9.81
N LEU A 306 -9.11 19.21 -9.25
CA LEU A 306 -7.71 18.80 -9.25
C LEU A 306 -7.48 17.72 -10.31
N LYS A 307 -6.54 17.95 -11.23
CA LYS A 307 -6.28 17.07 -12.38
C LYS A 307 -5.32 15.92 -12.02
N PHE A 308 -5.71 14.71 -12.39
CA PHE A 308 -4.91 13.48 -12.29
C PHE A 308 -4.93 12.73 -13.62
N LYS A 309 -4.06 11.73 -13.76
CA LYS A 309 -4.07 10.75 -14.85
C LYS A 309 -4.56 9.42 -14.30
N LEU A 310 -5.55 8.85 -14.97
CA LEU A 310 -5.99 7.46 -14.81
C LEU A 310 -5.24 6.62 -15.83
N PHE A 311 -4.69 5.49 -15.40
CA PHE A 311 -4.04 4.52 -16.27
C PHE A 311 -4.68 3.15 -16.08
N VAL A 312 -5.12 2.54 -17.17
CA VAL A 312 -5.71 1.20 -17.20
C VAL A 312 -4.82 0.30 -18.02
N ALA A 313 -4.48 -0.86 -17.47
CA ALA A 313 -3.74 -1.90 -18.17
C ALA A 313 -4.54 -3.20 -18.18
N VAL A 314 -4.64 -3.83 -19.36
CA VAL A 314 -5.18 -5.19 -19.51
C VAL A 314 -4.03 -6.11 -19.87
N SER A 315 -3.80 -7.15 -19.07
CA SER A 315 -2.75 -8.15 -19.32
C SER A 315 -3.33 -9.56 -19.32
N SER A 316 -2.65 -10.51 -19.97
CA SER A 316 -3.05 -11.92 -19.89
C SER A 316 -2.99 -12.43 -18.46
N PHE A 317 -3.95 -13.26 -18.07
CA PHE A 317 -3.93 -13.95 -16.78
C PHE A 317 -3.67 -15.44 -16.99
N ASN A 318 -2.69 -15.99 -16.28
CA ASN A 318 -2.45 -17.42 -16.25
C ASN A 318 -2.75 -17.96 -14.86
N GLU A 319 -3.88 -18.64 -14.74
CA GLU A 319 -4.39 -19.17 -13.48
C GLU A 319 -3.48 -20.26 -12.88
N THR A 320 -2.72 -21.00 -13.71
CA THR A 320 -1.85 -22.08 -13.21
C THR A 320 -0.65 -21.59 -12.41
N ILE A 321 -0.26 -20.34 -12.60
CA ILE A 321 0.81 -19.68 -11.85
C ILE A 321 0.26 -18.56 -10.95
N GLY A 322 -1.06 -18.37 -10.93
CA GLY A 322 -1.72 -17.38 -10.08
C GLY A 322 -1.40 -17.64 -8.61
N LEU A 323 -1.15 -16.56 -7.87
CA LEU A 323 -0.85 -16.63 -6.45
C LEU A 323 -2.16 -16.67 -5.67
N HIS A 324 -2.54 -17.87 -5.22
CA HIS A 324 -3.64 -18.04 -4.28
C HIS A 324 -3.22 -17.49 -2.93
N MET A 325 -3.96 -16.52 -2.43
CA MET A 325 -3.65 -15.84 -1.20
C MET A 325 -4.89 -15.75 -0.34
N ASP A 326 -4.72 -16.11 0.92
CA ASP A 326 -5.71 -15.86 1.97
C ASP A 326 -5.05 -14.94 3.00
N SER A 327 -5.50 -13.68 3.02
CA SER A 327 -4.88 -12.63 3.83
C SER A 327 -5.95 -11.82 4.55
N PRO A 328 -5.77 -11.51 5.84
CA PRO A 328 -6.63 -10.55 6.55
C PRO A 328 -6.71 -9.18 5.87
N VAL A 329 -5.72 -8.81 5.04
CA VAL A 329 -5.63 -7.52 4.33
C VAL A 329 -6.27 -7.55 2.95
N TRP A 330 -6.18 -8.68 2.25
CA TRP A 330 -6.58 -8.79 0.85
C TRP A 330 -7.71 -9.79 0.62
N GLY A 331 -8.22 -10.43 1.68
CA GLY A 331 -9.19 -11.52 1.61
C GLY A 331 -8.63 -12.77 0.93
N SER A 332 -9.54 -13.69 0.57
CA SER A 332 -9.23 -14.84 -0.28
C SER A 332 -9.32 -14.42 -1.75
N ASN A 333 -8.16 -14.35 -2.42
CA ASN A 333 -8.07 -13.88 -3.81
C ASN A 333 -6.96 -14.61 -4.59
N VAL A 334 -7.08 -14.60 -5.91
CA VAL A 334 -6.00 -15.04 -6.82
C VAL A 334 -5.35 -13.80 -7.42
N LEU A 335 -4.08 -13.58 -7.07
CA LEU A 335 -3.29 -12.50 -7.62
C LEU A 335 -2.55 -12.94 -8.88
N ASP A 336 -2.30 -11.99 -9.77
CA ASP A 336 -1.35 -12.19 -10.86
C ASP A 336 0.06 -12.48 -10.30
N ALA A 337 0.77 -13.42 -10.93
CA ALA A 337 2.12 -13.80 -10.59
C ALA A 337 3.17 -12.73 -10.94
N ARG A 338 2.79 -11.73 -11.74
CA ARG A 338 3.66 -10.59 -12.08
C ARG A 338 4.01 -9.78 -10.83
N SER A 339 5.08 -8.99 -10.95
CA SER A 339 5.52 -8.09 -9.88
C SER A 339 4.39 -7.16 -9.42
N LEU A 340 4.29 -6.94 -8.11
CA LEU A 340 3.41 -5.92 -7.53
C LEU A 340 3.68 -4.55 -8.20
N GLY A 341 2.62 -3.87 -8.65
CA GLY A 341 2.70 -2.61 -9.38
C GLY A 341 2.85 -2.75 -10.90
N TYR A 342 2.94 -3.97 -11.47
CA TYR A 342 3.01 -4.17 -12.92
C TYR A 342 1.85 -3.46 -13.66
N PRO A 343 2.08 -2.78 -14.79
CA PRO A 343 3.35 -2.64 -15.52
C PRO A 343 4.17 -1.40 -15.10
N LEU A 344 3.76 -0.69 -14.05
CA LEU A 344 4.38 0.55 -13.59
C LEU A 344 5.39 0.33 -12.45
N ASP A 345 5.72 -0.93 -12.14
CA ASP A 345 6.76 -1.28 -11.16
C ASP A 345 8.18 -0.97 -11.66
N ARG A 346 8.31 -0.61 -12.95
CA ARG A 346 9.55 -0.21 -13.61
C ARG A 346 9.30 0.95 -14.56
N ARG A 347 10.39 1.63 -14.93
CA ARG A 347 10.35 2.63 -16.01
C ARG A 347 10.00 1.96 -17.33
N ILE A 348 9.10 2.58 -18.08
CA ILE A 348 8.81 2.24 -19.48
C ILE A 348 9.45 3.34 -20.34
N SER A 349 10.43 2.97 -21.17
CA SER A 349 11.26 3.90 -21.94
C SER A 349 10.66 4.29 -23.31
N PHE A 350 9.60 3.61 -23.73
CA PHE A 350 8.85 3.91 -24.95
C PHE A 350 7.46 4.49 -24.64
N ASN A 351 6.78 4.96 -25.69
CA ASN A 351 5.47 5.59 -25.56
C ASN A 351 4.40 4.55 -25.19
N VAL A 352 3.89 4.62 -23.95
CA VAL A 352 2.82 3.72 -23.48
C VAL A 352 1.55 3.77 -24.33
N SER A 353 1.34 4.85 -25.08
CA SER A 353 0.16 5.02 -25.96
C SER A 353 0.19 4.10 -27.18
N GLU A 354 1.35 3.52 -27.50
CA GLU A 354 1.51 2.55 -28.60
C GLU A 354 1.07 1.14 -28.19
N ILE A 355 0.95 0.88 -26.88
CA ILE A 355 0.47 -0.39 -26.35
C ILE A 355 -1.06 -0.39 -26.31
N HIS A 356 -1.68 -1.08 -27.27
CA HIS A 356 -3.13 -1.04 -27.45
C HIS A 356 -3.96 -1.62 -26.28
N ASN A 357 -3.36 -2.45 -25.43
CA ASN A 357 -3.98 -2.97 -24.22
C ASN A 357 -3.77 -2.06 -23.00
N PHE A 358 -3.21 -0.87 -23.18
CA PHE A 358 -3.13 0.21 -22.19
C PHE A 358 -4.00 1.40 -22.59
N PHE A 359 -4.47 2.15 -21.59
CA PHE A 359 -5.27 3.35 -21.82
C PHE A 359 -5.00 4.39 -20.74
N MET A 360 -4.72 5.63 -21.16
CA MET A 360 -4.50 6.76 -20.26
C MET A 360 -5.56 7.83 -20.46
N LYS A 361 -6.03 8.40 -19.36
CA LYS A 361 -7.08 9.43 -19.39
C LYS A 361 -6.90 10.46 -18.28
N ASP A 362 -7.05 11.73 -18.64
CA ASP A 362 -7.17 12.79 -17.65
C ASP A 362 -8.48 12.67 -16.88
N VAL A 363 -8.39 12.81 -15.56
CA VAL A 363 -9.54 12.84 -14.65
C VAL A 363 -9.45 14.06 -13.74
N VAL A 364 -10.61 14.52 -13.27
CA VAL A 364 -10.71 15.70 -12.41
C VAL A 364 -11.42 15.31 -11.12
N ILE A 365 -10.77 15.57 -9.98
CA ILE A 365 -11.33 15.34 -8.65
C ILE A 365 -11.79 16.68 -8.08
N ILE A 366 -13.09 16.79 -7.82
CA ILE A 366 -13.69 17.98 -7.22
C ILE A 366 -13.90 17.75 -5.73
N HIS A 367 -13.66 18.77 -4.91
CA HIS A 367 -14.00 18.73 -3.49
C HIS A 367 -15.21 19.61 -3.22
N LYS A 368 -16.19 19.06 -2.48
CA LYS A 368 -17.41 19.76 -2.07
C LYS A 368 -17.39 20.09 -0.59
#